data_AF-A0AAW7VKG4-F1
#
_entry.id   AF-A0AAW7VKG4-F1
#
_cell.length_a   1.000
_cell.length_b   1.000
_cell.length_c   1.000
_cell.angle_alpha   90.00
_cell.angle_beta   90.00
_cell.angle_gamma   90.00
#
_symmetry.space_group_name_H-M   'P 1'
#
loop_
_entity.id
_entity.type
_entity.pdbx_description
1 polymer ?
#
loop_
_entity_poly.entity_id
_entity_poly.type
_entity_poly.pdbx_seq_one_letter_code
_entity_poly.pdbx_strand_id
1 'polypeptide(L)'
;MKIDLEIMKTIFNVLIDSPDVFIKNTELSDAVPDENALYFHFLLMLDNGFITGTDLLSTPESTGVHSGRDKVSFRCRYIRLSQRGLDFANALNQPKIMTRLKKICMDASMDILVSTGKSLMSNWIQEQLHL
;
A
#
# COMPACT_ATOMS: atom_id res chain seq x y z
N MET A 1 -15.73 -3.37 3.90
CA MET A 1 -14.54 -4.21 4.19
C MET A 1 -13.73 -3.53 5.28
N LYS A 2 -12.82 -4.25 5.95
CA LYS A 2 -11.91 -3.67 6.96
C LYS A 2 -10.50 -3.58 6.38
N ILE A 3 -9.68 -2.71 6.97
CA ILE A 3 -8.26 -2.60 6.61
C ILE A 3 -7.55 -3.90 6.95
N ASP A 4 -6.90 -4.49 5.97
CA ASP A 4 -6.03 -5.65 6.10
C ASP A 4 -4.61 -5.28 5.68
N LEU A 5 -3.73 -5.23 6.68
CA LEU A 5 -2.33 -4.86 6.47
C LEU A 5 -1.56 -5.92 5.67
N GLU A 6 -1.98 -7.18 5.63
CA GLU A 6 -1.32 -8.19 4.78
C GLU A 6 -1.64 -7.94 3.32
N ILE A 7 -2.89 -7.63 2.98
CA ILE A 7 -3.25 -7.29 1.60
C ILE A 7 -2.49 -6.04 1.16
N MET A 8 -2.45 -5.00 2.00
CA MET A 8 -1.65 -3.81 1.70
C MET A 8 -0.17 -4.13 1.50
N LYS A 9 0.42 -4.94 2.39
CA LYS A 9 1.81 -5.39 2.28
C LYS A 9 2.05 -6.18 0.99
N THR A 10 1.15 -7.07 0.61
CA THR A 10 1.22 -7.80 -0.66
C THR A 10 1.23 -6.85 -1.85
N ILE A 11 0.32 -5.87 -1.90
CA ILE A 11 0.30 -4.85 -2.97
C ILE A 11 1.60 -4.04 -2.99
N PHE A 12 2.09 -3.61 -1.82
CA PHE A 12 3.36 -2.90 -1.70
C PHE A 12 4.53 -3.73 -2.25
N ASN A 13 4.58 -5.03 -1.94
CA ASN A 13 5.70 -5.88 -2.31
C ASN A 13 5.73 -6.19 -3.81
N VAL A 14 4.58 -6.31 -4.47
CA VAL A 14 4.54 -6.38 -5.95
C VAL A 14 5.24 -5.16 -6.58
N LEU A 15 5.07 -3.97 -5.99
CA LEU A 15 5.69 -2.74 -6.46
C LEU A 15 7.18 -2.62 -6.08
N ILE A 16 7.57 -3.12 -4.90
CA ILE A 16 8.96 -3.05 -4.41
C ILE A 16 9.86 -4.07 -5.11
N ASP A 17 9.37 -5.28 -5.31
CA ASP A 17 10.15 -6.39 -5.86
C ASP A 17 10.27 -6.31 -7.39
N SER A 18 9.59 -5.34 -8.01
CA SER A 18 9.70 -5.05 -9.43
C SER A 18 11.08 -4.51 -9.82
N PRO A 19 11.70 -5.02 -10.91
CA PRO A 19 12.91 -4.43 -11.46
C PRO A 19 12.66 -3.07 -12.13
N ASP A 20 11.42 -2.78 -12.50
CA ASP A 20 11.01 -1.54 -13.17
C ASP A 20 10.42 -0.52 -12.18
N VAL A 21 10.72 0.76 -12.41
CA VAL A 21 10.21 1.89 -11.59
C VAL A 21 8.68 2.00 -11.65
N PHE A 22 8.08 1.59 -12.76
CA PHE A 22 6.65 1.56 -12.96
C PHE A 22 6.22 0.17 -13.43
N ILE A 23 5.17 -0.37 -12.82
CA ILE A 23 4.58 -1.66 -13.21
C ILE A 23 3.15 -1.48 -13.69
N LYS A 24 2.61 -2.47 -14.39
CA LYS A 24 1.20 -2.44 -14.77
C LYS A 24 0.35 -2.78 -13.55
N ASN A 25 -0.69 -2.00 -13.30
CA ASN A 25 -1.66 -2.27 -12.24
C ASN A 25 -2.35 -3.64 -12.35
N THR A 26 -2.39 -4.24 -13.54
CA THR A 26 -2.91 -5.60 -13.77
C THR A 26 -2.08 -6.68 -13.10
N GLU A 27 -0.81 -6.44 -12.80
CA GLU A 27 0.06 -7.40 -12.09
C GLU A 27 -0.37 -7.60 -10.63
N LEU A 28 -1.15 -6.66 -10.08
CA LEU A 28 -1.68 -6.79 -8.72
C LEU A 28 -2.75 -7.89 -8.60
N SER A 29 -3.47 -8.20 -9.69
CA SER A 29 -4.53 -9.22 -9.69
C SER A 29 -3.99 -10.63 -9.48
N ASP A 30 -2.74 -10.90 -9.88
CA ASP A 30 -2.09 -12.20 -9.66
C ASP A 30 -1.73 -12.39 -8.17
N ALA A 31 -1.34 -11.30 -7.50
CA ALA A 31 -0.94 -11.31 -6.10
C ALA A 31 -2.11 -11.24 -5.11
N VAL A 32 -3.22 -10.59 -5.50
CA VAL A 32 -4.45 -10.47 -4.71
C VAL A 32 -5.65 -10.93 -5.55
N PRO A 33 -5.95 -12.25 -5.58
CA PRO A 33 -6.99 -12.81 -6.44
C PRO A 33 -8.43 -12.39 -6.07
N ASP A 34 -8.67 -12.02 -4.81
CA ASP A 34 -9.95 -11.43 -4.41
C ASP A 34 -10.03 -9.98 -4.92
N GLU A 35 -10.74 -9.79 -6.03
CA GLU A 35 -10.91 -8.48 -6.66
C GLU A 35 -11.48 -7.42 -5.71
N ASN A 36 -12.47 -7.76 -4.88
CA ASN A 36 -13.07 -6.79 -3.96
C ASN A 36 -12.05 -6.34 -2.91
N ALA A 37 -11.27 -7.29 -2.39
CA ALA A 37 -10.21 -7.00 -1.45
C ALA A 37 -9.10 -6.15 -2.10
N LEU A 38 -8.72 -6.47 -3.33
CA LEU A 38 -7.75 -5.69 -4.10
C LEU A 38 -8.25 -4.25 -4.30
N TYR A 39 -9.45 -4.05 -4.84
CA TYR A 39 -9.98 -2.70 -5.11
C TYR A 39 -10.14 -1.88 -3.84
N PHE A 40 -10.66 -2.46 -2.77
CA PHE A 40 -10.85 -1.75 -1.50
C PHE A 40 -9.52 -1.23 -0.95
N HIS A 41 -8.50 -2.09 -0.86
CA HIS A 41 -7.19 -1.69 -0.34
C HIS A 41 -6.46 -0.76 -1.30
N PHE A 42 -6.55 -1.00 -2.61
CA PHE A 42 -5.92 -0.14 -3.60
C PHE A 42 -6.49 1.28 -3.55
N LEU A 43 -7.82 1.45 -3.51
CA LEU A 43 -8.45 2.76 -3.37
C LEU A 43 -8.05 3.45 -2.05
N LEU A 44 -8.00 2.71 -0.95
CA LEU A 44 -7.53 3.24 0.32
C LEU A 44 -6.06 3.71 0.25
N MET A 45 -5.22 3.00 -0.51
CA MET A 45 -3.84 3.40 -0.77
C MET A 45 -3.76 4.67 -1.64
N LEU A 46 -4.69 4.88 -2.57
CA LEU A 46 -4.80 6.13 -3.33
C LEU A 46 -5.21 7.30 -2.45
N ASP A 47 -6.25 7.11 -1.63
CA ASP A 47 -6.73 8.14 -0.69
C ASP A 47 -5.61 8.62 0.25
N ASN A 48 -4.66 7.74 0.57
CA ASN A 48 -3.52 8.01 1.43
C ASN A 48 -2.23 8.40 0.67
N GLY A 49 -2.29 8.54 -0.65
CA GLY A 49 -1.17 8.99 -1.47
C GLY A 49 -0.02 8.00 -1.56
N PHE A 50 -0.26 6.70 -1.39
CA PHE A 50 0.82 5.69 -1.37
C PHE A 50 1.21 5.21 -2.76
N ILE A 51 0.27 5.18 -3.70
CA ILE A 51 0.48 4.70 -5.07
C ILE A 51 0.19 5.86 -6.02
N THR A 52 1.06 6.07 -7.02
CA THR A 52 0.87 7.13 -8.02
C THR A 52 0.94 6.57 -9.43
N GLY A 53 0.27 7.23 -10.37
CA GLY A 53 0.48 7.02 -11.80
C GLY A 53 1.83 7.59 -12.29
N THR A 54 2.05 7.53 -13.60
CA THR A 54 3.22 8.12 -14.28
C THR A 54 3.27 9.65 -14.20
N ASP A 55 2.12 10.28 -13.97
CA ASP A 55 1.93 11.70 -13.72
C ASP A 55 2.17 12.11 -12.26
N LEU A 56 2.57 11.16 -11.40
CA LEU A 56 2.77 11.34 -9.96
C LEU A 56 1.50 11.68 -9.17
N LEU A 57 0.32 11.50 -9.77
CA LEU A 57 -0.95 11.70 -9.11
C LEU A 57 -1.48 10.39 -8.52
N SER A 58 -2.08 10.48 -7.34
CA SER A 58 -2.69 9.37 -6.61
C SER A 58 -4.20 9.37 -6.81
N THR A 59 -4.64 9.27 -8.06
CA THR A 59 -6.06 9.32 -8.41
C THR A 59 -6.50 8.03 -9.11
N PRO A 60 -7.80 7.68 -9.05
CA PRO A 60 -8.33 6.55 -9.79
C PRO A 60 -7.95 6.59 -11.28
N GLU A 61 -8.11 7.73 -11.96
CA GLU A 61 -7.81 7.88 -13.38
C GLU A 61 -6.31 7.64 -13.70
N SER A 62 -5.42 8.30 -12.95
CA SER A 62 -3.97 8.21 -13.13
C SER A 62 -3.45 6.78 -12.93
N THR A 63 -4.09 6.02 -12.05
CA THR A 63 -3.72 4.65 -11.68
C THR A 63 -4.55 3.58 -12.39
N GLY A 64 -5.47 3.98 -13.27
CA GLY A 64 -6.28 3.08 -14.09
C GLY A 64 -7.49 2.47 -13.39
N VAL A 65 -7.88 2.91 -12.19
CA VAL A 65 -9.17 2.52 -11.62
C VAL A 65 -10.29 3.23 -12.36
N HIS A 66 -11.25 2.45 -12.87
CA HIS A 66 -12.38 2.93 -13.63
C HIS A 66 -13.68 2.34 -13.08
N SER A 67 -14.66 3.20 -12.81
CA SER A 67 -16.02 2.81 -12.46
C SER A 67 -16.89 2.76 -13.72
N GLY A 68 -17.35 1.58 -14.08
CA GLY A 68 -18.38 1.36 -15.10
C GLY A 68 -19.78 1.36 -14.47
N ARG A 69 -20.81 1.03 -15.27
CA ARG A 69 -22.21 0.99 -14.78
C ARG A 69 -22.42 0.02 -13.62
N ASP A 70 -21.83 -1.16 -13.72
CA ASP A 70 -22.14 -2.26 -12.81
C ASP A 70 -20.92 -2.78 -12.02
N LYS A 71 -19.71 -2.30 -12.34
CA LYS A 71 -18.48 -2.75 -11.67
C LYS A 71 -17.35 -1.73 -11.72
N VAL A 72 -16.47 -1.83 -10.73
CA VAL A 72 -15.14 -1.20 -10.74
C VAL A 72 -14.18 -2.15 -11.47
N SER A 73 -13.25 -1.59 -12.24
CA SER A 73 -12.27 -2.35 -13.02
C SER A 73 -10.95 -1.61 -13.14
N PHE A 74 -9.85 -2.33 -13.36
CA PHE A 74 -8.59 -1.74 -13.80
C PHE A 74 -8.53 -1.63 -15.32
N ARG A 75 -8.23 -0.44 -15.82
CA ARG A 75 -7.62 -0.23 -17.13
C ARG A 75 -6.11 -0.35 -16.95
N CYS A 76 -5.45 -1.08 -17.87
CA CYS A 76 -4.00 -1.24 -17.83
C CYS A 76 -3.30 0.13 -17.81
N ARG A 77 -2.69 0.45 -16.67
CA ARG A 77 -1.93 1.69 -16.43
C ARG A 77 -0.68 1.36 -15.64
N TYR A 78 0.33 2.18 -15.85
CA TYR A 78 1.59 2.11 -15.13
C TYR A 78 1.48 2.85 -13.79
N ILE A 79 1.86 2.18 -12.71
CA ILE A 79 1.79 2.68 -11.34
C ILE A 79 3.12 2.47 -10.63
N ARG A 80 3.36 3.23 -9.56
CA ARG A 80 4.52 3.10 -8.68
C ARG A 80 4.17 3.44 -7.24
N LEU A 81 5.08 3.17 -6.31
CA LEU A 81 5.01 3.75 -4.98
C LEU A 81 5.48 5.21 -4.96
N SER A 82 4.74 6.04 -4.21
CA SER A 82 5.24 7.33 -3.76
C SER A 82 6.27 7.13 -2.63
N GLN A 83 6.99 8.20 -2.26
CA GLN A 83 7.87 8.14 -1.09
C GLN A 83 7.10 7.75 0.18
N ARG A 84 5.89 8.28 0.37
CA ARG A 84 5.04 7.96 1.53
C ARG A 84 4.61 6.49 1.51
N GLY A 85 4.31 5.95 0.33
CA GLY A 85 4.00 4.54 0.16
C GLY A 85 5.19 3.65 0.50
N LEU A 86 6.38 4.00 0.00
CA LEU A 86 7.62 3.27 0.28
C LEU A 86 7.98 3.28 1.78
N ASP A 87 7.87 4.43 2.44
CA ASP A 87 8.14 4.56 3.88
C ASP A 87 7.27 3.60 4.70
N PHE A 88 5.97 3.56 4.38
CA PHE A 88 5.04 2.70 5.11
C PHE A 88 5.20 1.22 4.75
N ALA A 89 5.49 0.91 3.48
CA ALA A 89 5.81 -0.43 3.05
C ALA A 89 7.04 -0.99 3.78
N ASN A 90 8.09 -0.19 3.95
CA ASN A 90 9.27 -0.56 4.73
C ASN A 90 8.92 -0.89 6.19
N ALA A 91 8.02 -0.12 6.80
CA ALA A 91 7.53 -0.40 8.15
C ALA A 91 6.75 -1.73 8.20
N LEU A 92 5.88 -2.02 7.23
CA LEU A 92 5.12 -3.28 7.16
C LEU A 92 6.00 -4.50 6.82
N ASN A 93 7.12 -4.29 6.11
CA ASN A 93 8.07 -5.34 5.80
C ASN A 93 8.95 -5.73 6.99
N GLN A 94 8.98 -4.92 8.05
CA GLN A 94 9.71 -5.26 9.27
C GLN A 94 8.83 -6.11 10.22
N PRO A 95 9.09 -7.43 10.42
CA PRO A 95 8.13 -8.33 11.07
C PRO A 95 7.70 -7.93 12.48
N LYS A 96 8.60 -7.33 13.27
CA LYS A 96 8.28 -6.82 14.62
C LYS A 96 7.24 -5.70 14.58
N ILE A 97 7.37 -4.79 13.62
CA ILE A 97 6.48 -3.65 13.44
C ILE A 97 5.12 -4.13 12.93
N MET A 98 5.11 -4.98 11.90
CA MET A 98 3.89 -5.57 11.35
C MET A 98 3.05 -6.28 12.41
N THR A 99 3.69 -7.13 13.21
CA THR A 99 3.02 -7.86 14.31
C THR A 99 2.40 -6.89 15.33
N ARG A 100 3.11 -5.80 15.64
CA ARG A 100 2.65 -4.80 16.60
C ARG A 100 1.49 -3.96 16.06
N LEU A 101 1.55 -3.53 14.81
CA LEU A 101 0.46 -2.80 14.14
C LEU A 101 -0.82 -3.64 14.06
N LYS A 102 -0.70 -4.91 13.68
CA LYS A 102 -1.85 -5.85 13.65
C LYS A 102 -2.53 -6.00 15.02
N LYS A 103 -1.76 -6.03 16.11
CA LYS A 103 -2.29 -6.21 17.46
C LYS A 103 -2.95 -4.95 18.02
N ILE A 104 -2.40 -3.77 17.73
CA ILE A 104 -2.77 -2.52 18.39
C ILE A 104 -3.83 -1.74 17.59
N CYS A 105 -3.81 -1.87 16.26
CA CYS A 105 -4.48 -0.91 15.38
C CYS A 105 -5.55 -1.56 14.48
N MET A 106 -6.11 -2.70 14.87
CA MET A 106 -7.09 -3.47 14.09
C MET A 106 -8.33 -2.65 13.65
N ASP A 107 -8.71 -1.63 14.43
CA ASP A 107 -9.83 -0.72 14.14
C ASP A 107 -9.37 0.76 14.07
N ALA A 108 -8.06 1.01 13.92
CA ALA A 108 -7.54 2.36 13.81
C ALA A 108 -7.72 2.93 12.40
N SER A 109 -7.75 4.26 12.28
CA SER A 109 -7.69 4.93 10.97
C SER A 109 -6.34 4.73 10.29
N MET A 110 -6.31 4.89 8.97
CA MET A 110 -5.06 4.81 8.19
C MET A 110 -4.00 5.82 8.65
N ASP A 111 -4.40 7.04 9.01
CA ASP A 111 -3.46 8.03 9.52
C ASP A 111 -2.77 7.59 10.81
N ILE A 112 -3.53 6.97 11.74
CA ILE A 112 -2.98 6.44 12.99
C ILE A 112 -2.06 5.25 12.70
N LEU A 113 -2.43 4.37 11.77
CA LEU A 113 -1.59 3.25 11.33
C LEU A 113 -0.25 3.73 10.79
N VAL A 114 -0.27 4.75 9.92
CA VAL A 114 0.95 5.33 9.32
C VAL A 114 1.81 6.02 10.38
N SER A 115 1.22 6.85 11.23
CA SER A 115 1.97 7.57 12.26
C SER A 115 2.63 6.60 13.25
N THR A 116 1.89 5.55 13.64
CA THR A 116 2.39 4.51 14.53
C THR A 116 3.50 3.70 13.85
N GLY A 117 3.30 3.31 12.58
CA GLY A 117 4.31 2.60 11.80
C GLY A 117 5.63 3.38 11.69
N LYS A 118 5.55 4.69 11.42
CA LYS A 118 6.72 5.58 11.40
C LYS A 118 7.43 5.63 12.75
N SER A 119 6.69 5.83 13.84
CA SER A 119 7.26 5.87 15.20
C SER A 119 7.95 4.55 15.56
N LEU A 120 7.31 3.42 15.27
CA LEU A 120 7.90 2.10 15.51
C LEU A 120 9.16 1.87 14.67
N MET A 121 9.17 2.34 13.42
CA MET A 121 10.34 2.23 12.55
C MET A 121 11.51 3.08 13.06
N SER A 122 11.26 4.32 13.48
CA SER A 122 12.28 5.19 14.08
C SER A 122 12.90 4.55 15.33
N ASN A 123 12.07 4.04 16.24
CA ASN A 123 12.56 3.37 17.45
C ASN A 123 13.38 2.12 17.10
N TRP A 124 12.90 1.31 16.14
CA TRP A 124 13.62 0.12 15.71
C TRP A 124 15.01 0.48 15.14
N ILE A 125 15.11 1.52 14.32
CA ILE A 125 16.39 2.00 13.77
C ILE A 125 17.34 2.46 14.89
N GLN A 126 16.84 3.23 15.87
CA GLN A 126 17.64 3.68 17.02
C GLN A 126 18.21 2.49 17.81
N GLU A 127 17.37 1.48 18.09
CA GLU A 127 17.80 0.24 18.73
C GLU A 127 18.91 -0.48 17.95
N GLN A 128 18.85 -0.52 16.60
CA GLN A 128 19.88 -1.12 15.77
C GLN A 128 21.19 -0.31 15.73
N LEU A 129 21.10 1.01 15.88
CA LEU A 129 22.24 1.92 15.85
C LEU A 129 22.88 2.13 17.23
N HIS A 130 22.35 1.51 18.28
CA HIS A 130 22.73 1.74 19.68
C HIS A 130 22.65 3.23 20.10
N LEU A 131 21.67 3.96 19.54
CA LEU A 131 21.31 5.32 19.90
C LEU A 131 20.16 5.31 20.91
#